data_AF-C1JZT0-F1
#
_entry.id   AF-C1JZT0-F1
#
_cell.length_a   1.000
_cell.length_b   1.000
_cell.length_c   1.000
_cell.angle_alpha   90.00
_cell.angle_beta   90.00
_cell.angle_gamma   90.00
#
_symmetry.space_group_name_H-M   'P 1'
#
loop_
_entity.id
_entity.type
_entity.pdbx_description
1 polymer ?
#
loop_
_entity_poly.entity_id
_entity_poly.type
_entity_poly.pdbx_seq_one_letter_code
_entity_poly.pdbx_strand_id
1 'polypeptide(L)'
;DAVVLSERLVKDDVYTSIHIEEQTIQFRHSKAGEDILTADIPNVSNHSKRFLDDNGIVRVGSEVSAGDILVGRTSPKGEENPTPEEKLMAAIFGQKTASRKDTSLKVKHGHNGTVVAVEVLSREQGDTLEDGIEKIVKVSIAQKRKIKVGDKMAGRHGNKGVVSIVLPVEEMPYLED
;
A
#
# COMPACT_ATOMS: atom_id res chain seq x y z
N ASP A 1 -23.47 -13.08 21.54
CA ASP A 1 -22.35 -13.40 22.44
C ASP A 1 -21.29 -12.32 22.38
N ALA A 2 -21.20 -11.55 23.46
CA ALA A 2 -20.25 -10.45 23.62
C ALA A 2 -19.13 -10.85 24.58
N VAL A 3 -17.92 -10.36 24.35
CA VAL A 3 -16.75 -10.58 25.19
C VAL A 3 -16.21 -9.22 25.64
N VAL A 4 -15.96 -9.10 26.94
CA VAL A 4 -15.27 -7.96 27.54
C VAL A 4 -13.79 -8.30 27.67
N LEU A 5 -12.90 -7.40 27.26
CA LEU A 5 -11.46 -7.56 27.41
C LEU A 5 -10.89 -6.53 28.36
N SER A 6 -9.88 -6.93 29.15
CA SER A 6 -9.06 -5.98 29.90
C SER A 6 -8.10 -5.25 28.97
N GLU A 7 -7.96 -3.94 29.15
CA GLU A 7 -6.99 -3.09 28.46
C GLU A 7 -5.55 -3.58 28.64
N ARG A 8 -5.25 -4.28 29.75
CA ARG A 8 -3.95 -4.92 29.97
C ARG A 8 -3.52 -5.81 28.81
N LEU A 9 -4.45 -6.57 28.23
CA LEU A 9 -4.18 -7.46 27.10
C LEU A 9 -3.79 -6.71 25.82
N VAL A 10 -4.25 -5.46 25.67
CA VAL A 10 -3.89 -4.57 24.56
C VAL A 10 -2.53 -3.91 24.81
N LYS A 11 -2.26 -3.51 26.06
CA LYS A 11 -0.98 -2.92 26.49
C LYS A 11 0.17 -3.92 26.35
N ASP A 12 -0.04 -5.15 26.79
CA ASP A 12 0.96 -6.22 26.81
C ASP A 12 1.07 -6.99 25.47
N ASP A 13 0.39 -6.52 24.42
CA ASP A 13 0.40 -7.12 23.08
C ASP A 13 -0.05 -8.61 23.01
N VAL A 14 -0.77 -9.11 24.01
CA VAL A 14 -1.11 -10.55 24.17
C VAL A 14 -1.85 -11.12 22.96
N TYR A 15 -2.82 -10.37 22.43
CA TYR A 15 -3.59 -10.74 21.24
C TYR A 15 -3.25 -9.82 20.07
N THR A 16 -1.98 -9.79 19.70
CA THR A 16 -1.50 -9.01 18.57
C THR A 16 -1.02 -9.92 17.45
N SER A 17 -1.43 -9.62 16.23
CA SER A 17 -1.00 -10.33 15.03
C SER A 17 -0.20 -9.41 14.10
N ILE A 18 0.69 -10.01 13.32
CA ILE A 18 1.36 -9.34 12.21
C ILE A 18 0.71 -9.84 10.92
N HIS A 19 0.17 -8.91 10.13
CA HIS A 19 -0.38 -9.18 8.81
C HIS A 19 0.58 -8.64 7.77
N ILE A 20 1.00 -9.47 6.82
CA ILE A 20 1.84 -9.04 5.71
C ILE A 20 1.00 -9.12 4.45
N GLU A 21 0.82 -7.99 3.76
CA GLU A 21 0.21 -7.92 2.44
C GLU A 21 1.30 -7.71 1.39
N GLU A 22 1.27 -8.49 0.32
CA GLU A 22 2.10 -8.27 -0.86
C GLU A 22 1.29 -7.51 -1.91
N GLN A 23 1.84 -6.40 -2.40
CA GLN A 23 1.29 -5.66 -3.52
C GLN A 23 2.29 -5.66 -4.68
N THR A 24 1.79 -5.97 -5.88
CA THR A 24 2.62 -6.22 -7.04
C THR A 24 2.22 -5.33 -8.20
N ILE A 25 3.20 -4.81 -8.92
CA ILE A 25 3.02 -4.07 -10.16
C ILE A 25 3.91 -4.66 -11.25
N GLN A 26 3.35 -4.75 -12.45
CA GLN A 26 4.01 -5.28 -13.64
C GLN A 26 4.29 -4.13 -14.62
N PHE A 27 5.48 -4.14 -15.21
CA PHE A 27 5.88 -3.23 -16.27
C PHE A 27 5.75 -3.97 -17.59
N ARG A 28 4.97 -3.38 -18.51
CA ARG A 28 4.60 -4.03 -19.76
C ARG A 28 5.09 -3.23 -20.97
N HIS A 29 5.35 -3.96 -22.05
CA HIS A 29 5.58 -3.37 -23.35
C HIS A 29 4.25 -3.20 -24.09
N SER A 30 3.94 -1.99 -24.56
CA SER A 30 2.74 -1.69 -25.34
C SER A 30 3.11 -1.13 -26.71
N LYS A 31 2.17 -1.13 -27.67
CA LYS A 31 2.40 -0.51 -28.99
C LYS A 31 2.73 0.99 -28.92
N ALA A 32 2.28 1.68 -27.88
CA ALA A 32 2.55 3.09 -27.65
C ALA A 32 3.90 3.35 -26.93
N GLY A 33 4.62 2.29 -26.57
CA GLY A 33 5.88 2.33 -25.84
C GLY A 33 5.84 1.56 -24.51
N GLU A 34 6.94 1.66 -23.78
CA GLU A 34 7.20 0.90 -22.55
C GLU A 34 6.81 1.67 -21.29
N ASP A 35 6.33 0.94 -20.28
CA ASP A 35 6.19 1.42 -18.91
C ASP A 35 7.58 1.70 -18.31
N ILE A 36 7.77 2.89 -17.75
CA ILE A 36 9.04 3.28 -17.13
C ILE A 36 8.89 3.32 -15.60
N LEU A 37 9.82 2.69 -14.90
CA LEU A 37 10.03 2.81 -13.47
C LEU A 37 10.79 4.12 -13.20
N THR A 38 10.18 5.04 -12.44
CA THR A 38 10.78 6.36 -12.16
C THR A 38 10.17 7.04 -10.94
N ALA A 39 10.97 7.82 -10.21
CA ALA A 39 10.49 8.73 -9.18
C ALA A 39 9.81 9.99 -9.75
N ASP A 40 10.12 10.35 -11.00
CA ASP A 40 9.56 11.52 -11.68
C ASP A 40 8.20 11.22 -12.32
N ILE A 41 7.18 11.17 -11.45
CA ILE A 41 5.79 10.90 -11.84
C ILE A 41 5.03 12.22 -12.05
N PRO A 42 4.41 12.47 -13.23
CA PRO A 42 3.71 13.72 -13.50
C PRO A 42 2.42 13.83 -12.67
N ASN A 43 2.03 15.07 -12.32
CA ASN A 43 0.76 15.40 -11.64
C ASN A 43 0.55 14.73 -10.27
N VAL A 44 1.64 14.42 -9.56
CA VAL A 44 1.60 13.79 -8.24
C VAL A 44 2.18 14.73 -7.18
N SER A 45 1.55 14.77 -6.01
CA SER A 45 2.03 15.57 -4.88
C SER A 45 3.39 15.10 -4.34
N ASN A 46 4.21 16.03 -3.84
CA ASN A 46 5.46 15.70 -3.14
C ASN A 46 5.21 14.84 -1.90
N HIS A 47 4.07 15.00 -1.24
CA HIS A 47 3.68 14.18 -0.10
C HIS A 47 3.60 12.71 -0.50
N SER A 48 2.89 12.36 -1.57
CA SER A 48 2.71 10.97 -2.02
C SER A 48 4.01 10.27 -2.43
N LYS A 49 5.03 11.03 -2.88
CA LYS A 49 6.32 10.50 -3.33
C LYS A 49 7.41 10.45 -2.26
N ARG A 50 7.13 10.97 -1.05
CA ARG A 50 8.16 11.23 -0.03
C ARG A 50 9.02 10.02 0.38
N PHE A 51 8.51 8.81 0.16
CA PHE A 51 9.19 7.56 0.52
C PHE A 51 9.89 6.86 -0.65
N LEU A 52 9.77 7.39 -1.87
CA LEU A 52 10.44 6.83 -3.03
C LEU A 52 11.96 7.08 -2.95
N ASP A 53 12.73 6.11 -3.42
CA ASP A 53 14.13 6.25 -3.74
C ASP A 53 14.32 6.88 -5.13
N ASP A 54 15.57 7.03 -5.55
CA ASP A 54 15.92 7.65 -6.84
C ASP A 54 15.43 6.83 -8.05
N ASN A 55 15.18 5.54 -7.86
CA ASN A 55 14.64 4.65 -8.89
C ASN A 55 13.10 4.72 -8.97
N GLY A 56 12.43 5.35 -7.99
CA GLY A 56 10.98 5.36 -7.90
C GLY A 56 10.40 4.16 -7.17
N ILE A 57 11.17 3.48 -6.30
CA ILE A 57 10.71 2.39 -5.45
C ILE A 57 10.66 2.88 -4.00
N VAL A 58 9.65 2.47 -3.25
CA VAL A 58 9.55 2.80 -1.83
C VAL A 58 10.69 2.18 -1.00
N ARG A 59 11.24 2.96 -0.08
CA ARG A 59 12.32 2.51 0.81
C ARG A 59 11.78 1.54 1.87
N VAL A 60 12.50 0.43 2.09
CA VAL A 60 12.23 -0.49 3.21
C VAL A 60 12.35 0.26 4.55
N GLY A 61 11.44 -0.03 5.47
CA GLY A 61 11.30 0.67 6.76
C GLY A 61 10.38 1.90 6.71
N SER A 62 9.91 2.33 5.53
CA SER A 62 8.98 3.45 5.44
C SER A 62 7.61 3.08 6.01
N GLU A 63 7.04 3.96 6.85
CA GLU A 63 5.65 3.88 7.29
C GLU A 63 4.74 4.51 6.25
N VAL A 64 3.96 3.68 5.57
CA VAL A 64 3.12 4.07 4.44
C VAL A 64 1.64 4.03 4.81
N SER A 65 0.90 4.95 4.21
CA SER A 65 -0.54 5.14 4.40
C SER A 65 -1.25 5.22 3.05
N ALA A 66 -2.58 5.10 3.05
CA ALA A 66 -3.37 5.15 1.83
C ALA A 66 -3.05 6.40 0.99
N GLY A 67 -2.78 6.19 -0.31
CA GLY A 67 -2.40 7.25 -1.25
C GLY A 67 -0.90 7.54 -1.37
N ASP A 68 -0.06 6.97 -0.49
CA ASP A 68 1.39 6.94 -0.69
C ASP A 68 1.75 6.03 -1.86
N ILE A 69 2.76 6.43 -2.63
CA ILE A 69 3.22 5.67 -3.79
C ILE A 69 4.26 4.66 -3.34
N LEU A 70 4.03 3.40 -3.67
CA LEU A 70 4.94 2.28 -3.41
C LEU A 70 5.93 2.08 -4.54
N VAL A 71 5.46 2.21 -5.78
CA VAL A 71 6.30 2.04 -6.98
C VAL A 71 5.82 3.02 -8.04
N GLY A 72 6.70 3.92 -8.44
CA GLY A 72 6.50 4.88 -9.50
C GLY A 72 6.50 4.22 -10.87
N ARG A 73 5.37 4.27 -11.58
CA ARG A 73 5.25 3.77 -12.96
C ARG A 73 4.65 4.85 -13.83
N THR A 74 5.31 5.13 -14.94
CA THR A 74 4.81 6.05 -15.98
C THR A 74 4.59 5.30 -17.28
N SER A 75 3.34 5.27 -17.73
CA SER A 75 2.97 4.65 -19.00
C SER A 75 2.88 5.72 -20.09
N PRO A 76 3.26 5.43 -21.35
CA PRO A 76 3.01 6.33 -22.46
C PRO A 76 1.50 6.55 -22.61
N LYS A 77 1.08 7.79 -22.83
CA LYS A 77 -0.25 8.08 -23.35
C LYS A 77 -0.22 7.68 -24.83
N GLY A 78 -1.18 6.89 -25.27
CA GLY A 78 -1.35 6.62 -26.70
C GLY A 78 -1.63 7.91 -27.47
N GLU A 79 -1.71 7.84 -28.79
CA GLU A 79 -2.21 8.93 -29.63
C GLU A 79 -3.71 9.15 -29.38
N GLU A 80 -4.06 9.71 -28.23
CA GLU A 80 -5.38 10.27 -27.99
C GLU A 80 -5.35 11.74 -28.39
N ASN A 81 -6.30 12.14 -29.24
CA ASN A 81 -6.55 13.54 -29.52
C ASN A 81 -6.88 14.24 -28.20
N PRO A 82 -6.03 15.15 -27.68
CA PRO A 82 -6.31 15.81 -26.42
C PRO A 82 -7.61 16.59 -26.54
N THR A 83 -8.40 16.58 -25.48
CA THR A 83 -9.71 17.24 -25.51
C THR A 83 -9.53 18.75 -25.70
N PRO A 84 -10.54 19.48 -26.22
CA PRO A 84 -10.46 20.93 -26.34
C PRO A 84 -10.08 21.63 -25.03
N GLU A 85 -10.51 21.10 -23.89
CA GLU A 85 -10.18 21.59 -22.55
C GLU A 85 -8.70 21.40 -22.21
N GLU A 86 -8.12 20.23 -22.52
CA GLU A 86 -6.70 19.96 -22.31
C GLU A 86 -5.82 20.83 -23.22
N LYS A 87 -6.24 21.05 -24.47
CA LYS A 87 -5.55 21.98 -25.40
C LYS A 87 -5.61 23.42 -24.89
N LEU A 88 -6.75 23.85 -24.38
CA LEU A 88 -6.93 25.18 -23.80
C LEU A 88 -6.07 25.35 -22.55
N MET A 89 -6.06 24.37 -21.65
CA MET A 89 -5.20 24.33 -20.47
C MET A 89 -3.72 24.43 -20.83
N ALA A 90 -3.26 23.62 -21.79
CA ALA A 90 -1.88 23.66 -22.25
C ALA A 90 -1.50 25.03 -22.84
N ALA A 91 -2.42 25.67 -23.58
CA ALA A 91 -2.22 27.01 -24.15
C ALA A 91 -2.16 28.11 -23.08
N ILE A 92 -2.97 28.02 -22.03
CA ILE A 92 -3.02 29.00 -20.93
C ILE A 92 -1.78 28.86 -20.02
N PHE A 93 -1.42 27.63 -19.65
CA PHE A 93 -0.35 27.37 -18.68
C PHE A 93 1.03 27.19 -19.31
N GLY A 94 1.13 27.20 -20.65
CA GLY A 94 2.38 26.93 -21.37
C GLY A 94 2.96 25.54 -21.08
N GLN A 95 2.18 24.66 -20.46
CA GLN A 95 2.62 23.31 -20.11
C GLN A 95 2.50 22.43 -21.34
N LYS A 96 3.64 21.91 -21.82
CA LYS A 96 3.61 20.78 -22.75
C LYS A 96 2.84 19.64 -22.10
N THR A 97 1.84 19.12 -22.80
CA THR A 97 1.07 17.96 -22.33
C THR A 97 2.05 16.83 -22.03
N ALA A 98 2.09 16.37 -20.78
CA ALA A 98 2.95 15.26 -20.41
C ALA A 98 2.59 14.05 -21.28
N SER A 99 3.57 13.58 -22.07
CA SER A 99 3.41 12.44 -22.97
C SER A 99 3.18 11.12 -22.23
N ARG A 100 3.48 11.11 -20.92
CA ARG A 100 3.29 9.97 -20.02
C ARG A 100 2.24 10.28 -18.96
N LYS A 101 1.54 9.24 -18.52
CA LYS A 101 0.57 9.29 -17.42
C LYS A 101 1.07 8.49 -16.21
N ASP A 102 0.65 8.93 -15.03
CA ASP A 102 0.84 8.18 -13.79
C ASP A 102 0.00 6.89 -13.82
N THR A 103 0.67 5.74 -13.71
CA THR A 103 0.04 4.43 -13.51
C THR A 103 0.69 3.70 -12.33
N SER A 104 1.22 4.45 -11.37
CA SER A 104 2.00 3.96 -10.22
C SER A 104 1.21 3.07 -9.27
N LEU A 105 1.92 2.21 -8.55
CA LEU A 105 1.35 1.42 -7.45
C LEU A 105 1.21 2.31 -6.22
N LYS A 106 -0.01 2.43 -5.69
CA LYS A 106 -0.33 3.22 -4.49
C LYS A 106 -0.87 2.30 -3.40
N VAL A 107 -0.63 2.66 -2.15
CA VAL A 107 -1.25 1.97 -1.01
C VAL A 107 -2.77 2.09 -1.11
N LYS A 108 -3.46 0.95 -1.14
CA LYS A 108 -4.92 0.85 -1.18
C LYS A 108 -5.56 1.54 0.03
N HIS A 109 -6.78 2.01 -0.13
CA HIS A 109 -7.57 2.53 1.00
C HIS A 109 -7.75 1.46 2.08
N GLY A 110 -7.71 1.90 3.35
CA GLY A 110 -7.83 1.01 4.52
C GLY A 110 -6.59 0.17 4.80
N HIS A 111 -5.52 0.30 4.01
CA HIS A 111 -4.24 -0.35 4.24
C HIS A 111 -3.22 0.68 4.69
N ASN A 112 -2.40 0.28 5.65
CA ASN A 112 -1.27 1.04 6.17
C ASN A 112 -0.32 0.06 6.84
N GLY A 113 0.93 0.46 7.00
CA GLY A 113 1.92 -0.36 7.68
C GLY A 113 3.32 0.06 7.34
N THR A 114 4.28 -0.80 7.66
CA THR A 114 5.69 -0.58 7.39
C THR A 114 6.09 -1.44 6.20
N VAL A 115 6.78 -0.86 5.23
CA VAL A 115 7.38 -1.63 4.14
C VAL A 115 8.49 -2.51 4.71
N VAL A 116 8.36 -3.83 4.61
CA VAL A 116 9.32 -4.79 5.17
C VAL A 116 10.25 -5.39 4.12
N ALA A 117 9.78 -5.49 2.87
CA ALA A 117 10.56 -6.03 1.78
C ALA A 117 10.11 -5.45 0.43
N VAL A 118 11.07 -5.34 -0.48
CA VAL A 118 10.82 -5.08 -1.89
C VAL A 118 11.59 -6.11 -2.71
N GLU A 119 10.91 -6.79 -3.61
CA GLU A 119 11.49 -7.73 -4.56
C GLU A 119 11.30 -7.19 -5.97
N VAL A 120 12.38 -7.10 -6.74
CA VAL A 120 12.35 -6.68 -8.14
C VAL A 120 12.78 -7.88 -8.98
N LEU A 121 11.87 -8.39 -9.80
CA LEU A 121 12.13 -9.43 -10.78
C LEU A 121 12.21 -8.77 -12.15
N SER A 122 13.23 -9.10 -12.95
CA SER A 122 13.40 -8.51 -14.27
C SER A 122 13.91 -9.50 -15.29
N ARG A 123 13.40 -9.39 -16.51
CA ARG A 123 13.83 -10.23 -17.64
C ARG A 123 15.33 -10.02 -17.96
N GLU A 124 15.84 -8.80 -17.75
CA GLU A 124 17.26 -8.48 -17.94
C GLU A 124 18.17 -9.19 -16.93
N GLN A 125 17.68 -9.48 -15.72
CA GLN A 125 18.42 -10.24 -14.70
C GLN A 125 18.31 -11.76 -14.88
N GLY A 126 17.59 -12.22 -15.91
CA GLY A 126 17.41 -13.65 -16.20
C GLY A 126 16.19 -14.29 -15.55
N ASP A 127 15.30 -13.51 -14.93
CA ASP A 127 14.07 -14.03 -14.34
C ASP A 127 13.07 -14.49 -15.41
N THR A 128 12.39 -15.60 -15.14
CA THR A 128 11.33 -16.11 -16.02
C THR A 128 10.02 -15.38 -15.75
N LEU A 129 9.63 -14.48 -16.67
CA LEU A 129 8.41 -13.67 -16.59
C LEU A 129 7.44 -14.02 -17.74
N GLU A 130 6.15 -13.75 -17.54
CA GLU A 130 5.14 -13.91 -18.59
C GLU A 130 5.46 -13.04 -19.82
N ASP A 131 5.00 -13.47 -20.98
CA ASP A 131 5.23 -12.75 -22.23
C ASP A 131 4.61 -11.34 -22.19
N GLY A 132 5.39 -10.34 -22.62
CA GLY A 132 5.00 -8.94 -22.58
C GLY A 132 5.22 -8.26 -21.22
N ILE A 133 5.69 -8.99 -20.20
CA ILE A 133 6.17 -8.43 -18.93
C ILE A 133 7.70 -8.34 -18.95
N GLU A 134 8.21 -7.15 -18.69
CA GLU A 134 9.65 -6.86 -18.62
C GLU A 134 10.17 -6.93 -17.18
N LYS A 135 9.37 -6.40 -16.24
CA LYS A 135 9.75 -6.24 -14.83
C LYS A 135 8.53 -6.39 -13.93
N ILE A 136 8.71 -7.01 -12.77
CA ILE A 136 7.72 -7.13 -11.71
C ILE A 136 8.34 -6.57 -10.43
N VAL A 137 7.65 -5.63 -9.79
CA VAL A 137 8.05 -5.14 -8.46
C VAL A 137 7.00 -5.56 -7.47
N LYS A 138 7.41 -6.31 -6.45
CA LYS A 138 6.57 -6.72 -5.33
C LYS A 138 6.99 -5.95 -4.09
N VAL A 139 6.02 -5.41 -3.37
CA VAL A 139 6.22 -4.66 -2.14
C VAL A 139 5.44 -5.34 -1.03
N SER A 140 6.14 -5.77 0.00
CA SER A 140 5.53 -6.37 1.19
C SER A 140 5.34 -5.31 2.27
N ILE A 141 4.10 -5.12 2.69
CA ILE A 141 3.72 -4.18 3.76
C ILE A 141 3.27 -5.00 4.96
N ALA A 142 3.95 -4.82 6.09
CA ALA A 142 3.56 -5.43 7.35
C ALA A 142 2.73 -4.46 8.20
N GLN A 143 1.64 -4.96 8.77
CA GLN A 143 0.77 -4.23 9.68
C GLN A 143 0.67 -5.01 10.99
N LYS A 144 1.07 -4.37 12.09
CA LYS A 144 0.81 -4.87 13.44
C LYS A 144 -0.64 -4.56 13.80
N ARG A 145 -1.46 -5.60 14.01
CA ARG A 145 -2.87 -5.48 14.39
C ARG A 145 -3.04 -5.93 15.84
N LYS A 146 -3.22 -4.96 16.73
CA LYS A 146 -3.65 -5.20 18.10
C LYS A 146 -5.14 -5.58 18.10
N ILE A 147 -5.55 -6.40 19.07
CA ILE A 147 -6.95 -6.71 19.32
C ILE A 147 -7.76 -5.43 19.53
N LYS A 148 -8.93 -5.35 18.90
CA LYS A 148 -9.84 -4.20 18.99
C LYS A 148 -11.30 -4.62 19.12
N VAL A 149 -12.15 -3.66 19.47
CA VAL A 149 -13.60 -3.84 19.44
C VAL A 149 -14.05 -4.24 18.03
N GLY A 150 -14.90 -5.26 17.96
CA GLY A 150 -15.34 -5.87 16.70
C GLY A 150 -14.55 -7.11 16.29
N ASP A 151 -13.39 -7.38 16.90
CA ASP A 151 -12.65 -8.62 16.64
C ASP A 151 -13.39 -9.82 17.24
N LYS A 152 -13.33 -10.96 16.56
CA LYS A 152 -14.04 -12.17 16.96
C LYS A 152 -13.09 -13.16 17.62
N MET A 153 -13.45 -13.59 18.82
CA MET A 153 -12.70 -14.54 19.63
C MET A 153 -13.49 -15.85 19.75
N ALA A 154 -12.77 -16.96 19.93
CA ALA A 154 -13.38 -18.26 20.18
C ALA A 154 -12.50 -19.11 21.10
N GLY A 155 -13.14 -19.84 22.01
CA GLY A 155 -12.47 -20.87 22.82
C GLY A 155 -12.49 -22.24 22.14
N ARG A 156 -11.79 -23.21 22.74
CA ARG A 156 -11.65 -24.58 22.21
C ARG A 156 -12.95 -25.40 22.26
N HIS A 157 -13.94 -24.97 23.05
CA HIS A 157 -15.20 -25.69 23.27
C HIS A 157 -16.38 -25.09 22.50
N GLY A 158 -16.12 -24.26 21.49
CA GLY A 158 -17.16 -23.71 20.62
C GLY A 158 -17.84 -22.44 21.13
N ASN A 159 -17.46 -21.92 22.31
CA ASN A 159 -17.85 -20.60 22.75
C ASN A 159 -17.21 -19.54 21.83
N LYS A 160 -18.04 -18.77 21.13
CA LYS A 160 -17.61 -17.71 20.21
C LYS A 160 -18.19 -16.39 20.69
N GLY A 161 -17.47 -15.29 20.50
CA GLY A 161 -17.99 -13.98 20.82
C GLY A 161 -17.20 -12.87 20.16
N VAL A 162 -17.82 -11.71 20.05
CA VAL A 162 -17.18 -10.50 19.51
C VAL A 162 -16.76 -9.63 20.68
N VAL A 163 -15.55 -9.06 20.61
CA VAL A 163 -15.08 -8.08 21.59
C VAL A 163 -16.00 -6.86 21.50
N SER A 164 -16.80 -6.63 22.52
CA SER A 164 -17.77 -5.52 22.56
C SER A 164 -17.20 -4.27 23.21
N ILE A 165 -16.35 -4.44 24.21
CA ILE A 165 -15.70 -3.35 24.94
C ILE A 165 -14.36 -3.80 25.50
N VAL A 166 -13.41 -2.87 25.52
CA VAL A 166 -12.13 -3.01 26.21
C VAL A 166 -12.19 -2.09 27.42
N LEU A 167 -12.14 -2.65 28.62
CA LEU A 167 -12.25 -1.90 29.88
C LEU A 167 -10.86 -1.60 30.48
N PRO A 168 -10.66 -0.43 31.09
CA PRO A 168 -9.50 -0.16 31.93
C PRO A 168 -9.33 -1.22 33.03
N VAL A 169 -8.10 -1.42 33.50
CA VAL A 169 -7.79 -2.49 34.46
C VAL A 169 -8.50 -2.28 35.79
N GLU A 170 -8.65 -1.03 36.20
CA GLU A 170 -9.32 -0.58 37.42
C GLU A 170 -10.84 -0.83 37.45
N GLU A 171 -11.49 -0.99 36.29
CA GLU A 171 -12.92 -1.29 36.20
C GLU A 171 -13.20 -2.79 36.09
N MET A 172 -12.15 -3.61 35.90
CA MET A 172 -12.28 -5.05 35.79
C MET A 172 -12.43 -5.68 37.19
N PRO A 173 -13.23 -6.75 37.33
CA PRO A 173 -13.22 -7.57 38.54
C PRO A 173 -11.80 -8.07 38.85
N TYR A 174 -11.38 -7.90 40.11
CA TYR A 174 -10.06 -8.29 40.61
C TYR A 174 -10.17 -9.38 41.69
N LEU A 175 -9.06 -10.07 41.97
CA LEU A 175 -8.97 -11.08 43.03
C LEU A 175 -8.46 -10.42 44.33
N GLU A 176 -8.54 -11.12 45.47
CA GLU A 176 -8.17 -10.57 46.79
C GLU A 176 -6.65 -10.44 47.02
N ASP A 177 -5.81 -10.59 45.99
CA ASP A 177 -4.35 -10.66 46.06
C ASP A 177 -3.63 -9.33 46.38
#